data_AF-A0A7S4HN19-F1
#
_entry.id   AF-A0A7S4HN19-F1
#
_cell.length_a   1.000
_cell.length_b   1.000
_cell.length_c   1.000
_cell.angle_alpha   90.00
_cell.angle_beta   90.00
_cell.angle_gamma   90.00
#
_symmetry.space_group_name_H-M   'P 1'
#
loop_
_entity.id
_entity.type
_entity.pdbx_description
1 polymer ?
#
loop_
_entity_poly.entity_id
_entity_poly.type
_entity_poly.pdbx_seq_one_letter_code
_entity_poly.pdbx_strand_id
1 'polypeptide(L)'
;QMHKIASGIGSTTKIVTTAPTVIGHDPSLSHALSEVKYAVKYPAEIAKAKSRQVIHAFDLPENTPMIIRLMAPCHAYNEELGEFEPGELIITRKNIAFLSQSDPRAIKRCDIKNTYEGTKPGEPQLTIFSIDPNNAFKLNQLSKLDKMRAIKIIGHLIKLKEQSKEKKAKLSIVSPRKLSMSRFGRKKNQKVEPVKDDSDSSDDGADDDVFNYTEGESETTE
;
A
#
# COMPACT_ATOMS: atom_id res chain seq x y z
N GLN A 1 -43.92 40.20 -34.41
CA GLN A 1 -43.91 39.93 -35.86
C GLN A 1 -43.42 38.50 -36.07
N MET A 2 -44.25 37.69 -36.69
CA MET A 2 -43.96 36.31 -37.08
C MET A 2 -43.13 36.30 -38.36
N HIS A 3 -42.06 35.50 -38.43
CA HIS A 3 -41.57 34.96 -39.70
C HIS A 3 -41.34 33.45 -39.56
N LYS A 4 -41.88 32.74 -40.55
CA LYS A 4 -42.03 31.30 -40.71
C LYS A 4 -41.05 30.81 -41.79
N ILE A 5 -40.45 29.64 -41.52
CA ILE A 5 -40.29 28.43 -42.39
C ILE A 5 -39.23 28.39 -43.52
N ALA A 6 -38.63 27.18 -43.59
CA ALA A 6 -38.01 26.43 -44.70
C ALA A 6 -36.48 26.33 -44.55
N SER A 7 -35.77 25.21 -44.72
CA SER A 7 -36.00 23.82 -45.18
C SER A 7 -34.62 23.13 -44.98
N GLY A 8 -34.45 21.95 -44.38
CA GLY A 8 -34.81 20.63 -44.92
C GLY A 8 -33.78 20.12 -45.95
N ILE A 9 -32.76 19.34 -45.53
CA ILE A 9 -32.15 18.27 -46.36
C ILE A 9 -31.57 17.20 -45.43
N GLY A 10 -32.14 15.99 -45.48
CA GLY A 10 -31.60 14.81 -44.82
C GLY A 10 -30.42 14.23 -45.62
N SER A 11 -29.39 13.78 -44.92
CA SER A 11 -28.30 12.99 -45.50
C SER A 11 -28.36 11.58 -44.95
N THR A 12 -28.85 10.67 -45.78
CA THR A 12 -28.91 9.22 -45.56
C THR A 12 -27.64 8.52 -46.04
N THR A 13 -27.36 7.37 -45.43
CA THR A 13 -26.43 6.28 -45.83
C THR A 13 -24.96 6.48 -45.42
N LYS A 14 -24.20 5.47 -44.92
CA LYS A 14 -24.28 4.01 -45.01
C LYS A 14 -23.82 3.36 -43.69
N ILE A 15 -24.59 2.39 -43.21
CA ILE A 15 -24.14 1.45 -42.17
C ILE A 15 -23.30 0.40 -42.88
N VAL A 16 -22.00 0.34 -42.58
CA VAL A 16 -21.12 -0.74 -43.04
C VAL A 16 -21.14 -1.82 -41.95
N THR A 17 -21.92 -2.87 -42.22
CA THR A 17 -22.00 -4.07 -41.40
C THR A 17 -20.79 -4.95 -41.70
N THR A 18 -19.74 -4.88 -40.88
CA THR A 18 -18.68 -5.89 -40.85
C THR A 18 -19.07 -7.00 -39.87
N ALA A 19 -18.94 -8.25 -40.32
CA ALA A 19 -19.30 -9.46 -39.60
C ALA A 19 -18.64 -9.59 -38.22
N PRO A 20 -19.26 -10.30 -37.26
CA PRO A 20 -18.63 -10.62 -35.98
C PRO A 20 -17.49 -11.61 -36.21
N THR A 21 -16.26 -11.13 -36.13
CA THR A 21 -15.09 -12.00 -36.02
C THR A 21 -15.18 -12.75 -34.69
N VAL A 22 -15.33 -14.06 -34.78
CA VAL A 22 -15.19 -15.00 -33.67
C VAL A 22 -13.76 -14.85 -33.14
N ILE A 23 -13.59 -14.10 -32.07
CA ILE A 23 -12.33 -14.03 -31.33
C ILE A 23 -12.20 -15.37 -30.63
N GLY A 24 -11.31 -16.21 -31.18
CA GLY A 24 -10.87 -17.43 -30.54
C GLY A 24 -10.43 -17.13 -29.10
N HIS A 25 -10.88 -17.97 -28.18
CA HIS A 25 -10.33 -18.03 -26.84
C HIS A 25 -8.87 -18.47 -26.97
N ASP A 26 -7.94 -17.51 -27.01
CA ASP A 26 -6.53 -17.77 -26.75
C ASP A 26 -6.36 -17.99 -25.24
N PRO A 27 -6.04 -19.20 -24.77
CA PRO A 27 -5.83 -19.46 -23.35
C PRO A 27 -4.48 -18.92 -22.83
N SER A 28 -3.69 -18.22 -23.65
CA SER A 28 -2.32 -17.80 -23.33
C SER A 28 -2.21 -16.53 -22.48
N LEU A 29 -3.31 -15.84 -22.20
CA LEU A 29 -3.33 -14.66 -21.30
C LEU A 29 -3.56 -14.99 -19.82
N SER A 30 -3.60 -16.27 -19.45
CA SER A 30 -3.81 -16.73 -18.08
C SER A 30 -2.51 -16.86 -17.25
N HIS A 31 -1.33 -16.67 -17.86
CA HIS A 31 -0.03 -16.88 -17.20
C HIS A 31 0.77 -15.61 -16.87
N ALA A 32 0.19 -14.40 -16.91
CA ALA A 32 0.90 -13.16 -16.58
C ALA A 32 0.49 -12.52 -15.22
N LEU A 33 -0.16 -13.28 -14.33
CA LEU A 33 -0.48 -12.83 -12.97
C LEU A 33 0.50 -13.35 -11.90
N SER A 34 1.59 -14.00 -12.30
CA SER A 34 2.71 -14.30 -11.40
C SER A 34 3.73 -13.17 -11.42
N GLU A 35 3.82 -12.48 -10.29
CA GLU A 35 5.02 -11.79 -9.83
C GLU A 35 5.70 -10.80 -10.78
N VAL A 36 5.04 -9.68 -11.05
CA VAL A 36 5.83 -8.45 -11.24
C VAL A 36 5.50 -7.41 -10.18
N LYS A 37 6.39 -7.37 -9.18
CA LYS A 37 6.60 -6.30 -8.20
C LYS A 37 7.04 -5.02 -8.93
N TYR A 38 6.28 -4.52 -9.89
CA TYR A 38 6.58 -3.25 -10.55
C TYR A 38 6.38 -2.15 -9.51
N ALA A 39 7.48 -1.65 -8.96
CA ALA A 39 7.52 -0.33 -8.37
C ALA A 39 7.01 0.65 -9.44
N VAL A 40 5.91 1.33 -9.16
CA VAL A 40 5.32 2.29 -10.09
C VAL A 40 6.34 3.41 -10.31
N LYS A 41 6.91 3.47 -11.50
CA LYS A 41 7.78 4.56 -11.92
C LYS A 41 6.91 5.59 -12.64
N TYR A 42 6.72 6.74 -12.01
CA TYR A 42 6.03 7.86 -12.63
C TYR A 42 6.97 8.59 -13.61
N PRO A 43 6.46 9.06 -14.76
CA PRO A 43 7.22 9.95 -15.63
C PRO A 43 7.76 11.16 -14.86
N ALA A 44 8.98 11.59 -15.20
CA ALA A 44 9.67 12.67 -14.48
C ALA A 44 8.87 13.99 -14.51
N GLU A 45 8.20 14.28 -15.63
CA GLU A 45 7.37 15.48 -15.81
C GLU A 45 6.18 15.49 -14.84
N ILE A 46 5.46 14.37 -14.74
CA ILE A 46 4.31 14.22 -13.84
C ILE A 46 4.76 14.30 -12.39
N ALA A 47 5.84 13.59 -12.03
CA ALA A 47 6.39 13.61 -10.68
C ALA A 47 6.86 15.02 -10.29
N LYS A 48 7.47 15.77 -11.21
CA LYS A 48 7.91 17.16 -10.98
C LYS A 48 6.74 18.12 -10.83
N ALA A 49 5.72 18.01 -11.68
CA ALA A 49 4.51 18.82 -11.60
C ALA A 49 3.78 18.59 -10.26
N LYS A 50 3.63 17.33 -9.86
CA LYS A 50 3.01 16.95 -8.58
C LYS A 50 3.84 17.38 -7.38
N SER A 51 5.16 17.23 -7.45
CA SER A 51 6.06 17.73 -6.39
C SER A 51 5.93 19.24 -6.21
N ARG A 52 5.81 20.02 -7.29
CA ARG A 52 5.57 21.47 -7.22
C ARG A 52 4.22 21.80 -6.57
N GLN A 53 3.17 21.05 -6.89
CA GLN A 53 1.84 21.22 -6.26
C GLN A 53 1.93 20.97 -4.74
N VAL A 54 2.61 19.89 -4.31
CA VAL A 54 2.83 19.62 -2.88
C VAL A 54 3.67 20.73 -2.24
N ILE A 55 4.74 21.18 -2.89
CA ILE A 55 5.59 22.25 -2.36
C ILE A 55 4.79 23.53 -2.13
N HIS A 56 3.96 23.92 -3.10
CA HIS A 56 3.11 25.11 -2.99
C HIS A 56 1.99 24.94 -1.95
N ALA A 57 1.36 23.76 -1.88
CA ALA A 57 0.26 23.51 -0.94
C ALA A 57 0.69 23.51 0.54
N PHE A 58 1.97 23.24 0.82
CA PHE A 58 2.52 23.17 2.18
C PHE A 58 3.63 24.20 2.45
N ASP A 59 3.73 25.25 1.62
CA ASP A 59 4.74 26.32 1.74
C ASP A 59 6.18 25.82 1.97
N LEU A 60 6.57 24.79 1.22
CA LEU A 60 7.91 24.19 1.34
C LEU A 60 8.93 24.96 0.49
N PRO A 61 10.23 24.87 0.81
CA PRO A 61 11.28 25.40 -0.06
C PRO A 61 11.23 24.78 -1.47
N GLU A 62 11.41 25.59 -2.52
CA GLU A 62 11.27 25.15 -3.92
C GLU A 62 12.17 23.98 -4.31
N ASN A 63 13.36 23.88 -3.70
CA ASN A 63 14.34 22.83 -3.96
C ASN A 63 14.18 21.60 -3.05
N THR A 64 13.02 21.42 -2.41
CA THR A 64 12.77 20.29 -1.51
C THR A 64 12.79 18.97 -2.29
N PRO A 65 13.72 18.04 -1.99
CA PRO A 65 13.79 16.77 -2.70
C PRO A 65 12.61 15.87 -2.32
N MET A 66 11.78 15.54 -3.30
CA MET A 66 10.58 14.71 -3.13
C MET A 66 10.68 13.45 -3.98
N ILE A 67 10.59 12.29 -3.32
CA ILE A 67 10.53 10.99 -4.00
C ILE A 67 9.15 10.42 -3.78
N ILE A 68 8.33 10.52 -4.83
CA ILE A 68 6.96 10.03 -4.88
C ILE A 68 6.98 8.50 -5.05
N ARG A 69 6.21 7.80 -4.23
CA ARG A 69 6.04 6.34 -4.25
C ARG A 69 4.64 5.93 -4.70
N LEU A 70 3.65 6.76 -4.44
CA LEU A 70 2.27 6.58 -4.90
C LEU A 70 1.62 7.96 -5.09
N MET A 71 0.83 8.07 -6.15
CA MET A 71 -0.12 9.12 -6.45
C MET A 71 -1.42 8.41 -6.82
N ALA A 72 -2.48 8.66 -6.06
CA ALA A 72 -3.76 8.01 -6.25
C ALA A 72 -4.91 8.99 -5.98
N PRO A 73 -5.83 9.20 -6.94
CA PRO A 73 -7.03 9.98 -6.67
C PRO A 73 -7.87 9.29 -5.60
N CYS A 74 -8.38 10.07 -4.66
CA CYS A 74 -9.22 9.56 -3.57
C CYS A 74 -10.05 10.69 -2.97
N HIS A 75 -10.92 10.35 -2.03
CA HIS A 75 -11.60 11.34 -1.20
C HIS A 75 -11.17 11.19 0.24
N ALA A 76 -10.88 12.29 0.93
CA ALA A 76 -10.56 12.28 2.36
C ALA A 76 -11.69 12.92 3.15
N TYR A 77 -12.01 12.34 4.31
CA TYR A 77 -12.97 12.93 5.22
C TYR A 77 -12.41 14.22 5.81
N ASN A 78 -13.13 15.32 5.62
CA ASN A 78 -12.87 16.60 6.28
C ASN A 78 -13.75 16.67 7.53
N GLU A 79 -13.13 16.75 8.71
CA GLU A 79 -13.88 16.76 9.98
C GLU A 79 -14.60 18.09 10.24
N GLU A 80 -14.12 19.19 9.64
CA GLU A 80 -14.75 20.51 9.77
C GLU A 80 -16.04 20.59 8.95
N LEU A 81 -16.04 20.00 7.75
CA LEU A 81 -17.19 19.98 6.85
C LEU A 81 -18.11 18.78 7.07
N GLY A 82 -17.62 17.73 7.73
CA GLY A 82 -18.36 16.49 7.94
C GLY A 82 -18.54 15.64 6.68
N GLU A 83 -17.81 15.94 5.60
CA GLU A 83 -17.97 15.34 4.27
C GLU A 83 -16.64 14.81 3.69
N PHE A 84 -16.75 13.97 2.66
CA PHE A 84 -15.60 13.46 1.92
C PHE A 84 -15.24 14.42 0.78
N GLU A 85 -14.09 15.08 0.88
CA GLU A 85 -13.60 16.00 -0.14
C GLU A 85 -12.78 15.25 -1.20
N PRO A 86 -12.99 15.52 -2.51
CA PRO A 86 -12.16 14.97 -3.56
C PRO A 86 -10.73 15.52 -3.51
N GLY A 87 -9.76 14.66 -3.79
CA GLY A 87 -8.36 15.03 -3.87
C GLY A 87 -7.47 13.89 -4.32
N GLU A 88 -6.22 13.92 -3.87
CA GLU A 88 -5.21 12.93 -4.25
C GLU A 88 -4.33 12.57 -3.06
N LEU A 89 -4.21 11.26 -2.82
CA LEU A 89 -3.25 10.70 -1.88
C LEU A 89 -1.87 10.65 -2.53
N ILE A 90 -0.91 11.34 -1.93
CA ILE A 90 0.49 11.34 -2.33
C ILE A 90 1.34 10.74 -1.22
N ILE A 91 1.89 9.56 -1.47
CA ILE A 91 2.83 8.90 -0.55
C ILE A 91 4.24 9.15 -1.06
N THR A 92 5.04 9.83 -0.24
CA THR A 92 6.46 10.03 -0.50
C THR A 92 7.32 9.13 0.40
N ARG A 93 8.65 9.19 0.23
CA ARG A 93 9.58 8.51 1.15
C ARG A 93 9.46 9.01 2.61
N LYS A 94 9.13 10.29 2.83
CA LYS A 94 9.21 10.96 4.13
C LYS A 94 7.85 11.32 4.73
N ASN A 95 6.84 11.58 3.90
CA ASN A 95 5.53 12.08 4.32
C ASN A 95 4.42 11.38 3.53
N ILE A 96 3.22 11.35 4.09
CA ILE A 96 1.97 11.07 3.39
C ILE A 96 1.23 12.39 3.32
N ALA A 97 0.82 12.81 2.13
CA ALA A 97 0.04 14.02 1.92
C ALA A 97 -1.28 13.67 1.26
N PHE A 98 -2.32 14.39 1.62
CA PHE A 98 -3.57 14.48 0.87
C PHE A 98 -3.64 15.88 0.28
N LEU A 99 -3.66 15.95 -1.05
CA LEU A 99 -3.86 17.20 -1.76
C LEU A 99 -5.33 17.34 -2.15
N SER A 100 -6.01 18.30 -1.55
CA SER A 100 -7.27 18.85 -2.06
C SER A 100 -7.08 20.32 -2.40
N GLN A 101 -8.12 20.92 -2.99
CA GLN A 101 -8.09 22.35 -3.33
C GLN A 101 -8.33 23.22 -2.10
N SER A 102 -9.11 22.75 -1.13
CA SER A 102 -9.49 23.56 0.03
C SER A 102 -8.64 23.30 1.29
N ASP A 103 -8.33 22.03 1.58
CA ASP A 103 -7.67 21.62 2.82
C ASP A 103 -6.55 20.58 2.57
N PRO A 104 -5.36 21.03 2.09
CA PRO A 104 -4.22 20.16 1.94
C PRO A 104 -3.67 19.75 3.31
N ARG A 105 -3.56 18.44 3.56
CA ARG A 105 -3.09 17.89 4.84
C ARG A 105 -1.94 16.94 4.66
N ALA A 106 -1.04 16.87 5.64
CA ALA A 106 0.10 15.95 5.60
C ALA A 106 0.42 15.33 6.97
N ILE A 107 0.87 14.08 6.92
CA ILE A 107 1.38 13.30 8.06
C ILE A 107 2.86 12.98 7.79
N LYS A 108 3.72 13.34 8.73
CA LYS A 108 5.14 12.99 8.66
C LYS A 108 5.32 11.51 8.97
N ARG A 109 6.32 10.87 8.37
CA ARG A 109 6.57 9.43 8.58
C ARG A 109 6.78 9.02 10.03
N CYS A 110 7.40 9.88 10.85
CA CYS A 110 7.60 9.59 12.27
C CYS A 110 6.26 9.45 13.01
N ASP A 111 5.24 10.14 12.54
CA ASP A 111 3.95 10.27 13.21
C ASP A 111 2.95 9.22 12.75
N ILE A 112 3.22 8.49 11.67
CA ILE A 112 2.34 7.38 11.23
C ILE A 112 2.41 6.26 12.28
N LYS A 113 1.27 5.90 12.88
CA LYS A 113 1.15 4.77 13.82
C LYS A 113 0.88 3.47 13.10
N ASN A 114 -0.26 3.36 12.43
CA ASN A 114 -0.73 2.18 11.73
C ASN A 114 -1.73 2.55 10.63
N THR A 115 -2.16 1.55 9.87
CA THR A 115 -3.22 1.66 8.86
C THR A 115 -4.29 0.62 9.14
N TYR A 116 -5.54 0.98 8.88
CA TYR A 116 -6.69 0.09 8.99
C TYR A 116 -7.46 0.07 7.68
N GLU A 117 -7.87 -1.13 7.25
CA GLU A 117 -8.71 -1.32 6.07
C GLU A 117 -10.14 -1.58 6.55
N GLY A 118 -11.08 -0.73 6.14
CA GLY A 118 -12.50 -0.92 6.43
C GLY A 118 -13.05 -2.08 5.62
N THR A 119 -13.78 -2.98 6.29
CA THR A 119 -14.42 -4.14 5.65
C THR A 119 -15.93 -4.00 5.58
N LYS A 120 -16.52 -3.14 6.41
CA LYS A 120 -17.96 -2.96 6.50
C LYS A 120 -18.47 -1.82 5.61
N PRO A 121 -19.71 -1.90 5.12
CA PRO A 121 -20.35 -0.76 4.49
C PRO A 121 -20.51 0.37 5.51
N GLY A 122 -20.05 1.58 5.16
CA GLY A 122 -20.07 2.76 6.04
C GLY A 122 -18.72 3.09 6.71
N GLU A 123 -17.77 2.15 6.73
CA GLU A 123 -16.41 2.43 7.18
C GLU A 123 -15.57 3.04 6.04
N PRO A 124 -14.59 3.92 6.35
CA PRO A 124 -13.62 4.37 5.36
C PRO A 124 -12.84 3.19 4.78
N GLN A 125 -12.64 3.16 3.46
CA GLN A 125 -11.90 2.10 2.79
C GLN A 125 -10.47 1.93 3.30
N LEU A 126 -9.83 3.04 3.67
CA LEU A 126 -8.50 3.06 4.27
C LEU A 126 -8.42 4.18 5.31
N THR A 127 -8.02 3.84 6.52
CA THR A 127 -7.69 4.81 7.56
C THR A 127 -6.19 4.78 7.86
N ILE A 128 -5.55 5.95 7.86
CA ILE A 128 -4.14 6.13 8.21
C ILE A 128 -4.10 6.91 9.52
N PHE A 129 -3.68 6.25 10.60
CA PHE A 129 -3.63 6.88 11.91
C PHE A 129 -2.29 7.58 12.14
N SER A 130 -2.37 8.81 12.65
CA SER A 130 -1.24 9.59 13.12
C SER A 130 -1.06 9.47 14.64
N ILE A 131 0.08 9.93 15.17
CA ILE A 131 0.28 10.07 16.61
C ILE A 131 -0.77 11.01 17.18
N ASP A 132 -1.01 12.12 16.48
CA ASP A 132 -2.10 13.05 16.76
C ASP A 132 -3.41 12.50 16.20
N PRO A 133 -4.42 12.23 17.06
CA PRO A 133 -5.68 11.61 16.62
C PRO A 133 -6.45 12.48 15.62
N ASN A 134 -6.31 13.81 15.72
CA ASN A 134 -6.99 14.77 14.84
C ASN A 134 -6.38 14.84 13.43
N ASN A 135 -5.22 14.22 13.21
CA ASN A 135 -4.52 14.23 11.91
C ASN A 135 -4.57 12.84 11.25
N ALA A 136 -5.63 12.07 11.47
CA ALA A 136 -5.84 10.80 10.80
C ALA A 136 -6.47 11.01 9.42
N PHE A 137 -6.00 10.27 8.41
CA PHE A 137 -6.66 10.26 7.09
C PHE A 137 -7.67 9.14 7.01
N LYS A 138 -8.95 9.49 6.89
CA LYS A 138 -10.04 8.57 6.55
C LYS A 138 -10.30 8.71 5.05
N LEU A 139 -9.96 7.70 4.27
CA LEU A 139 -9.96 7.75 2.80
C LEU A 139 -11.00 6.83 2.19
N ASN A 140 -11.65 7.31 1.13
CA ASN A 140 -12.61 6.59 0.30
C ASN A 140 -12.28 6.75 -1.19
N GLN A 141 -12.99 5.96 -2.01
CA GLN A 141 -12.86 5.95 -3.47
C GLN A 141 -11.43 5.68 -3.99
N LEU A 142 -10.65 4.89 -3.25
CA LEU A 142 -9.38 4.37 -3.74
C LEU A 142 -9.62 3.15 -4.63
N SER A 143 -8.90 3.06 -5.75
CA SER A 143 -8.90 1.83 -6.55
C SER A 143 -8.37 0.65 -5.71
N LYS A 144 -8.86 -0.58 -5.95
CA LYS A 144 -8.41 -1.76 -5.21
C LYS A 144 -6.89 -1.92 -5.26
N LEU A 145 -6.29 -1.65 -6.42
CA LEU A 145 -4.84 -1.71 -6.62
C LEU A 145 -4.10 -0.64 -5.82
N ASP A 146 -4.60 0.60 -5.83
CA ASP A 146 -3.95 1.71 -5.13
C ASP A 146 -4.08 1.57 -3.62
N LYS A 147 -5.22 1.10 -3.12
CA LYS A 147 -5.40 0.75 -1.70
C LYS A 147 -4.36 -0.29 -1.26
N MET A 148 -4.26 -1.41 -1.98
CA MET A 148 -3.29 -2.46 -1.66
C MET A 148 -1.84 -1.95 -1.70
N ARG A 149 -1.51 -1.08 -2.66
CA ARG A 149 -0.19 -0.46 -2.75
C ARG A 149 0.06 0.51 -1.60
N ALA A 150 -0.91 1.36 -1.26
CA ALA A 150 -0.82 2.29 -0.15
C ALA A 150 -0.53 1.56 1.16
N ILE A 151 -1.31 0.53 1.49
CA ILE A 151 -1.11 -0.30 2.69
C ILE A 151 0.30 -0.90 2.72
N LYS A 152 0.77 -1.48 1.60
CA LYS A 152 2.13 -2.05 1.51
C LYS A 152 3.22 -1.01 1.72
N ILE A 153 3.11 0.15 1.07
CA ILE A 153 4.11 1.22 1.17
C ILE A 153 4.14 1.78 2.59
N ILE A 154 2.98 2.09 3.17
CA ILE A 154 2.87 2.67 4.51
C ILE A 154 3.35 1.67 5.57
N GLY A 155 2.93 0.41 5.47
CA GLY A 155 3.41 -0.67 6.34
C GLY A 155 4.94 -0.81 6.30
N HIS A 156 5.55 -0.68 5.12
CA HIS A 156 7.01 -0.67 5.00
C HIS A 156 7.65 0.57 5.66
N LEU A 157 7.03 1.75 5.55
CA LEU A 157 7.52 2.98 6.22
C LEU A 157 7.52 2.85 7.75
N ILE A 158 6.48 2.20 8.30
CA ILE A 158 6.32 1.92 9.74
C ILE A 158 7.39 0.92 10.20
N LYS A 159 7.54 -0.23 9.53
CA LYS A 159 8.56 -1.24 9.86
C LYS A 159 9.98 -0.66 9.89
N LEU A 160 10.32 0.16 8.88
CA LEU A 160 11.63 0.82 8.84
C LEU A 160 11.84 1.82 10.00
N LYS A 161 10.76 2.44 10.51
CA LYS A 161 10.80 3.33 11.68
C LYS A 161 11.15 2.52 12.94
N GLU A 162 10.50 1.38 13.13
CA GLU A 162 10.70 0.48 14.29
C GLU A 162 12.12 -0.10 14.31
N GLN A 163 12.59 -0.65 13.19
CA GLN A 163 13.96 -1.16 13.06
C GLN A 163 15.03 -0.11 13.38
N SER A 164 14.76 1.17 13.07
CA SER A 164 15.69 2.26 13.38
C SER A 164 15.75 2.57 14.88
N LYS A 165 14.65 2.36 15.62
CA LYS A 165 14.62 2.51 17.09
C LYS A 165 15.42 1.39 17.77
N GLU A 166 15.22 0.15 17.32
CA GLU A 166 15.95 -1.02 17.84
C GLU A 166 17.46 -0.93 17.61
N LYS A 167 17.90 -0.44 16.45
CA LYS A 167 19.33 -0.25 16.16
C LYS A 167 19.99 0.81 17.06
N LYS A 168 19.27 1.85 17.46
CA LYS A 168 19.78 2.87 18.40
C LYS A 168 19.93 2.34 19.83
N ALA A 169 19.06 1.42 20.24
CA ALA A 169 19.15 0.78 21.56
C ALA A 169 20.34 -0.17 21.71
N LYS A 170 20.93 -0.65 20.60
CA LYS A 170 22.06 -1.60 20.61
C LYS A 170 23.46 -0.93 20.67
N LEU A 171 23.53 0.39 20.78
CA LEU A 171 24.80 1.12 20.95
C LEU A 171 25.20 1.35 22.42
N SER A 172 24.38 0.92 23.39
CA SER A 172 24.77 0.93 24.81
C SER A 172 25.30 -0.44 25.25
N ILE A 173 26.50 -0.43 25.80
CA ILE A 173 27.22 -1.54 26.46
C ILE A 173 28.03 -2.42 25.48
N VAL A 174 29.11 -1.83 24.95
CA VAL A 174 30.36 -2.57 24.82
C VAL A 174 30.86 -2.83 26.24
N SER A 175 30.41 -3.91 26.86
CA SER A 175 31.13 -4.48 28.00
C SER A 175 32.47 -5.01 27.47
N PRO A 176 33.60 -4.71 28.12
CA PRO A 176 34.91 -5.17 27.65
C PRO A 176 34.96 -6.69 27.78
N ARG A 177 34.69 -7.41 26.69
CA ARG A 177 34.95 -8.84 26.59
C ARG A 177 36.46 -9.04 26.74
N LYS A 178 36.86 -9.63 27.86
CA LYS A 178 38.20 -10.16 28.10
C LYS A 178 38.62 -10.99 26.88
N LEU A 179 39.66 -10.55 26.19
CA LEU A 179 40.34 -11.29 25.13
C LEU A 179 41.01 -12.51 25.75
N SER A 180 40.34 -13.65 25.68
CA SER A 180 40.95 -14.96 25.89
C SER A 180 41.82 -15.27 24.68
N MET A 181 43.12 -15.07 24.84
CA MET A 181 44.14 -15.54 23.90
C MET A 181 44.27 -17.05 24.04
N SER A 182 43.75 -17.82 23.09
CA SER A 182 44.31 -19.13 22.77
C SER A 182 44.76 -19.14 21.32
N ARG A 183 46.08 -19.03 21.15
CA ARG A 183 46.77 -19.25 19.89
C ARG A 183 46.98 -20.76 19.69
N PHE A 184 47.12 -21.12 18.41
CA PHE A 184 47.77 -22.32 17.85
C PHE A 184 46.99 -23.64 17.76
N GLY A 185 46.72 -24.07 16.52
CA GLY A 185 46.24 -25.43 16.24
C GLY A 185 45.95 -25.81 14.78
N ARG A 186 46.91 -25.57 13.85
CA ARG A 186 47.17 -26.30 12.57
C ARG A 186 46.05 -26.57 11.53
N LYS A 187 46.34 -26.08 10.31
CA LYS A 187 45.88 -26.52 8.97
C LYS A 187 45.91 -28.04 8.74
N LYS A 188 44.92 -28.58 8.00
CA LYS A 188 45.18 -29.43 6.81
C LYS A 188 43.92 -29.64 5.94
N ASN A 189 44.14 -29.56 4.62
CA ASN A 189 43.21 -29.77 3.52
C ASN A 189 42.68 -31.21 3.43
N GLN A 190 41.45 -31.40 2.94
CA GLN A 190 41.15 -32.43 1.94
C GLN A 190 39.92 -32.09 1.11
N LYS A 191 39.96 -32.54 -0.15
CA LYS A 191 39.09 -32.26 -1.30
C LYS A 191 38.39 -33.59 -1.67
N VAL A 192 37.27 -33.47 -2.39
CA VAL A 192 36.59 -34.47 -3.28
C VAL A 192 35.28 -35.04 -2.74
N GLU A 193 34.32 -35.08 -3.69
CA GLU A 193 32.85 -35.23 -3.68
C GLU A 193 32.32 -36.69 -3.49
N PRO A 194 31.12 -37.09 -4.00
CA PRO A 194 29.77 -36.95 -3.42
C PRO A 194 29.11 -38.34 -3.16
N VAL A 195 27.81 -38.37 -2.84
CA VAL A 195 26.78 -39.42 -3.16
C VAL A 195 26.10 -40.18 -1.98
N LYS A 196 24.74 -40.19 -2.08
CA LYS A 196 23.68 -41.14 -1.64
C LYS A 196 23.09 -41.13 -0.22
N ASP A 197 21.83 -40.67 -0.19
CA ASP A 197 20.58 -41.43 0.03
C ASP A 197 20.44 -42.51 1.13
N ASP A 198 19.21 -42.51 1.65
CA ASP A 198 18.48 -43.48 2.45
C ASP A 198 18.83 -43.63 3.94
N SER A 199 17.93 -43.13 4.81
CA SER A 199 17.00 -44.02 5.55
C SER A 199 16.21 -43.25 6.62
N ASP A 200 14.92 -43.11 6.33
CA ASP A 200 13.77 -43.55 7.13
C ASP A 200 13.94 -43.79 8.65
N SER A 201 13.07 -43.15 9.45
CA SER A 201 12.70 -43.58 10.81
C SER A 201 11.56 -42.68 11.33
N SER A 202 10.34 -43.14 11.05
CA SER A 202 9.11 -43.15 11.86
C SER A 202 9.11 -42.52 13.26
N ASP A 203 7.97 -41.92 13.61
CA ASP A 203 7.02 -42.47 14.61
C ASP A 203 6.48 -41.44 15.62
N ASP A 204 5.17 -41.24 15.50
CA ASP A 204 4.13 -41.10 16.54
C ASP A 204 4.34 -40.22 17.78
N GLY A 205 3.44 -39.23 17.88
CA GLY A 205 3.16 -38.46 19.08
C GLY A 205 1.82 -37.75 18.97
N ALA A 206 0.74 -38.54 18.91
CA ALA A 206 -0.59 -38.08 19.24
C ALA A 206 -0.64 -37.76 20.75
N ASP A 207 -1.25 -36.63 21.11
CA ASP A 207 -1.92 -36.49 22.40
C ASP A 207 -3.10 -35.53 22.26
N ASP A 208 -4.20 -36.03 22.81
CA ASP A 208 -5.58 -35.58 22.70
C ASP A 208 -5.92 -34.39 23.62
N ASP A 209 -7.14 -33.88 23.37
CA ASP A 209 -8.07 -33.27 24.32
C ASP A 209 -7.79 -31.86 24.87
N VAL A 210 -8.71 -30.93 24.59
CA VAL A 210 -9.89 -30.70 25.45
C VAL A 210 -10.77 -29.64 24.77
N PHE A 211 -11.98 -30.06 24.41
CA PHE A 211 -13.12 -29.21 24.08
C PHE A 211 -13.52 -28.36 25.29
N ASN A 212 -13.84 -27.08 25.07
CA ASN A 212 -14.77 -26.39 25.95
C ASN A 212 -15.74 -25.55 25.11
N TYR A 213 -16.93 -26.10 24.89
CA TYR A 213 -18.12 -25.35 24.54
C TYR A 213 -18.56 -24.55 25.76
N THR A 214 -18.80 -23.26 25.61
CA THR A 214 -19.71 -22.53 26.49
C THR A 214 -20.82 -21.97 25.63
N GLU A 215 -21.95 -22.66 25.70
CA GLU A 215 -23.25 -22.15 25.28
C GLU A 215 -23.61 -20.94 26.15
N GLY A 216 -24.18 -19.93 25.52
CA GLY A 216 -24.72 -18.75 26.16
C GLY A 216 -26.01 -18.35 25.47
N GLU A 217 -27.07 -19.14 25.68
CA GLU A 217 -28.45 -18.68 25.57
C GLU A 217 -28.80 -17.97 26.89
N SER A 218 -29.27 -16.73 26.88
CA SER A 218 -30.67 -16.30 26.94
C SER A 218 -30.57 -14.83 27.42
N GLU A 219 -31.46 -13.89 27.12
CA GLU A 219 -32.87 -13.91 27.49
C GLU A 219 -33.54 -12.69 26.84
N THR A 220 -34.62 -12.93 26.13
CA THR A 220 -35.63 -11.93 25.75
C THR A 220 -36.55 -11.70 26.95
N THR A 221 -36.75 -10.45 27.35
CA THR A 221 -37.94 -10.05 28.14
C THR A 221 -38.43 -8.68 27.67
N GLU A 222 -39.70 -8.72 27.24
CA GLU A 222 -40.78 -7.71 27.14
C GLU A 222 -40.45 -6.21 26.98
#